data_AF-A0A1E7FR10-F1
#
_entry.id   AF-A0A1E7FR10-F1
#
_cell.length_a   1.000
_cell.length_b   1.000
_cell.length_c   1.000
_cell.angle_alpha   90.00
_cell.angle_beta   90.00
_cell.angle_gamma   90.00
#
_symmetry.space_group_name_H-M   'P 1'
#
loop_
_entity.id
_entity.type
_entity.pdbx_description
1 polymer ?
#
loop_
_entity_poly.entity_id
_entity_poly.type
_entity_poly.pdbx_seq_one_letter_code
_entity_poly.pdbx_strand_id
1 'polypeptide(L)'
;GVTQRIDGSESEKQAVRDVLKHMDNYFFHEVLALQEYEYARSRWYNSNELCAFWSSVGECESNRVFMLSNCPAACRFCLLLHSGL
;
A
#
# COMPACT_ATOMS: atom_id res chain seq x y z
N GLY A 1 9.64 -3.70 2.29
CA GLY A 1 8.52 -4.67 2.34
C GLY A 1 8.85 -5.87 1.49
N VAL A 2 7.89 -6.78 1.35
CA VAL A 2 8.03 -7.97 0.50
C VAL A 2 7.58 -7.68 -0.93
N THR A 3 8.13 -8.42 -1.89
CA THR A 3 7.71 -8.38 -3.29
C THR A 3 6.23 -8.76 -3.41
N GLN A 4 5.47 -7.98 -4.18
CA GLN A 4 4.05 -8.21 -4.38
C GLN A 4 3.83 -9.19 -5.52
N ARG A 5 2.98 -10.19 -5.28
CA ARG A 5 2.68 -11.25 -6.24
C ARG A 5 1.76 -10.72 -7.34
N ILE A 6 1.99 -11.16 -8.57
CA ILE A 6 1.15 -10.84 -9.74
C ILE A 6 0.75 -12.15 -10.43
N ASP A 7 -0.35 -12.75 -10.00
CA ASP A 7 -0.90 -14.01 -10.50
C ASP A 7 -2.42 -13.90 -10.76
N GLY A 8 -3.07 -15.03 -11.07
CA GLY A 8 -4.50 -15.07 -11.39
C GLY A 8 -4.81 -14.81 -12.88
N SER A 9 -6.02 -14.33 -13.13
CA SER A 9 -6.50 -13.89 -14.45
C SER A 9 -5.77 -12.64 -14.94
N GLU A 10 -5.79 -12.37 -16.25
CA GLU A 10 -5.17 -11.16 -16.79
C GLU A 10 -5.78 -9.87 -16.21
N SER A 11 -7.08 -9.88 -15.90
CA SER A 11 -7.75 -8.76 -15.22
C SER A 11 -7.23 -8.56 -13.80
N GLU A 12 -7.05 -9.64 -13.03
CA GLU A 12 -6.48 -9.56 -11.67
C GLU A 12 -5.03 -9.08 -11.72
N LYS A 13 -4.22 -9.64 -12.62
CA LYS A 13 -2.83 -9.19 -12.82
C LYS A 13 -2.77 -7.71 -13.18
N GLN A 14 -3.66 -7.22 -14.03
CA GLN A 14 -3.70 -5.81 -14.40
C GLN A 14 -4.10 -4.94 -13.20
N ALA A 15 -5.11 -5.33 -12.44
CA ALA A 15 -5.54 -4.62 -11.25
C ALA A 15 -4.41 -4.53 -10.21
N VAL A 16 -3.68 -5.63 -9.99
CA VAL A 16 -2.49 -5.63 -9.12
C VAL A 16 -1.42 -4.68 -9.63
N ARG A 17 -1.09 -4.71 -10.94
CA ARG A 17 -0.11 -3.77 -11.53
C ARG A 17 -0.51 -2.32 -11.33
N ASP A 18 -1.80 -2.02 -11.49
CA ASP A 18 -2.32 -0.66 -11.30
C ASP A 18 -2.16 -0.21 -9.85
N VAL A 19 -2.44 -1.07 -8.87
CA VAL A 19 -2.18 -0.79 -7.44
C VAL A 19 -0.70 -0.52 -7.19
N LEU A 20 0.22 -1.32 -7.75
CA LEU A 20 1.66 -1.11 -7.57
C LEU A 20 2.14 0.23 -8.15
N LYS A 21 1.71 0.54 -9.38
CA LYS A 21 2.01 1.83 -10.02
C LYS A 21 1.48 3.01 -9.19
N HIS A 22 0.27 2.85 -8.67
CA HIS A 22 -0.39 3.82 -7.81
C HIS A 22 0.30 4.01 -6.46
N MET A 23 0.86 2.95 -5.90
CA MET A 23 1.64 2.97 -4.67
C MET A 23 2.97 3.69 -4.89
N ASP A 24 3.69 3.39 -5.98
CA ASP A 24 4.97 4.02 -6.32
C ASP A 24 4.79 5.53 -6.56
N ASN A 25 3.80 5.91 -7.37
CA ASN A 25 3.51 7.32 -7.64
C ASN A 25 3.23 8.09 -6.34
N TYR A 26 2.39 7.54 -5.46
CA TYR A 26 2.07 8.16 -4.18
C TYR A 26 3.32 8.32 -3.31
N PHE A 27 4.19 7.31 -3.26
CA PHE A 27 5.44 7.38 -2.50
C PHE A 27 6.36 8.49 -3.00
N PHE A 28 6.62 8.55 -4.31
CA PHE A 28 7.55 9.53 -4.88
C PHE A 28 7.01 10.96 -4.89
N HIS A 29 5.71 11.15 -5.13
CA HIS A 29 5.12 12.47 -5.27
C HIS A 29 4.58 13.08 -3.97
N GLU A 30 4.23 12.25 -2.99
CA GLU A 30 3.64 12.74 -1.72
C GLU A 30 4.54 12.42 -0.52
N VAL A 31 4.92 11.15 -0.36
CA VAL A 31 5.60 10.69 0.87
C VAL A 31 7.06 11.16 0.95
N LEU A 32 7.79 11.14 -0.16
CA LEU A 32 9.18 11.61 -0.21
C LEU A 32 9.31 13.14 -0.26
N ALA A 33 8.27 13.84 -0.67
CA ALA A 33 8.33 15.28 -0.91
C ALA A 33 8.38 16.12 0.39
N LEU A 34 7.79 15.64 1.48
CA LEU A 34 7.63 16.43 2.72
C LEU A 34 8.33 15.77 3.91
N GLN A 35 9.13 16.56 4.64
CA GLN A 35 9.95 16.10 5.77
C GLN A 35 9.12 15.56 6.93
N GLU A 36 7.90 16.08 7.15
CA GLU A 36 6.95 15.59 8.17
C GLU A 36 6.55 14.11 7.98
N TYR A 37 6.71 13.55 6.78
CA TYR A 37 6.46 12.12 6.52
C TYR A 37 7.68 11.22 6.74
N GLU A 38 8.78 11.72 7.31
CA GLU A 38 9.97 10.90 7.58
C GLU A 38 9.65 9.62 8.37
N TYR A 39 8.81 9.71 9.41
CA TYR A 39 8.35 8.54 10.16
C TYR A 39 7.54 7.58 9.27
N ALA A 40 6.63 8.11 8.47
CA ALA A 40 5.78 7.32 7.61
C ALA A 40 6.58 6.63 6.49
N ARG A 41 7.66 7.23 5.96
CA ARG A 41 8.59 6.59 5.01
C ARG A 41 9.17 5.29 5.57
N SER A 42 9.53 5.28 6.85
CA SER A 42 10.10 4.09 7.50
C SER A 42 9.10 2.96 7.72
N ARG A 43 7.80 3.28 7.78
CA ARG A 43 6.70 2.32 7.99
C ARG A 43 5.86 2.06 6.74
N TRP A 44 6.25 2.64 5.61
CA TRP A 44 5.61 2.47 4.32
C TRP A 44 6.09 1.19 3.64
N TYR A 45 5.58 0.05 4.09
CA TYR A 45 5.88 -1.23 3.45
C TYR A 45 4.74 -2.23 3.57
N ASN A 46 4.64 -3.13 2.58
CA ASN A 46 3.76 -4.30 2.64
C ASN A 46 4.50 -5.48 3.30
N SER A 47 3.87 -6.13 4.28
CA SER A 47 4.40 -7.31 4.99
C SER A 47 3.96 -8.64 4.37
N ASN A 48 2.96 -8.61 3.49
CA ASN A 48 2.46 -9.79 2.77
C ASN A 48 2.58 -9.58 1.25
N GLU A 49 2.85 -10.66 0.51
CA GLU A 49 2.97 -10.63 -0.95
C GLU A 49 1.64 -10.34 -1.66
N LEU A 50 0.50 -10.54 -0.99
CA LEU A 50 -0.84 -10.34 -1.54
C LEU A 50 -1.44 -8.96 -1.25
N CYS A 51 -0.72 -8.06 -0.57
CA CYS A 51 -1.27 -6.74 -0.20
C CYS A 51 -1.80 -5.94 -1.40
N ALA A 52 -1.11 -5.99 -2.55
CA ALA A 52 -1.56 -5.32 -3.76
C ALA A 52 -2.84 -5.94 -4.34
N PHE A 53 -2.97 -7.27 -4.30
CA PHE A 53 -4.20 -7.97 -4.69
C PHE A 53 -5.35 -7.60 -3.75
N TRP A 54 -5.15 -7.73 -2.44
CA TRP A 54 -6.16 -7.38 -1.44
C TRP A 54 -6.63 -5.93 -1.54
N SER A 55 -5.70 -4.99 -1.76
CA SER A 55 -6.04 -3.60 -2.06
C SER A 55 -6.91 -3.49 -3.32
N SER A 56 -6.58 -4.20 -4.39
CA SER A 56 -7.34 -4.16 -5.65
C SER A 56 -8.78 -4.68 -5.54
N VAL A 57 -9.07 -5.50 -4.53
CA VAL A 57 -10.41 -6.07 -4.29
C VAL A 57 -11.14 -5.42 -3.11
N GLY A 58 -10.64 -4.30 -2.57
CA GLY A 58 -11.35 -3.48 -1.59
C GLY A 58 -11.14 -3.87 -0.11
N GLU A 59 -10.07 -4.59 0.21
CA GLU A 59 -9.74 -4.94 1.60
C GLU A 59 -9.29 -3.71 2.41
N CYS A 60 -8.81 -2.65 1.76
CA CYS A 60 -8.42 -1.42 2.46
C CYS A 60 -9.59 -0.79 3.24
N GLU A 61 -10.82 -0.93 2.74
CA GLU A 61 -12.06 -0.49 3.36
C GLU A 61 -12.67 -1.61 4.20
N SER A 62 -12.78 -2.81 3.63
CA SER A 62 -13.52 -3.93 4.22
C SER A 62 -12.78 -4.58 5.40
N ASN A 63 -11.45 -4.49 5.41
CA ASN A 63 -10.57 -5.09 6.41
C ASN A 63 -9.46 -4.12 6.83
N ARG A 64 -9.88 -2.87 7.06
CA ARG A 64 -9.02 -1.71 7.30
C ARG A 64 -7.97 -1.94 8.38
N VAL A 65 -8.31 -2.58 9.50
CA VAL A 65 -7.38 -2.77 10.64
C VAL A 65 -6.23 -3.70 10.25
N PHE A 66 -6.53 -4.82 9.59
CA PHE A 66 -5.51 -5.74 9.10
C PHE A 66 -4.64 -5.06 8.05
N MET A 67 -5.28 -4.40 7.08
CA MET A 67 -4.57 -3.72 5.99
C MET A 67 -3.72 -2.55 6.49
N LEU A 68 -4.16 -1.82 7.51
CA LEU A 68 -3.35 -0.75 8.14
C LEU A 68 -2.08 -1.31 8.78
N SER A 69 -2.18 -2.47 9.42
CA SER A 69 -1.06 -3.08 10.12
C SER A 69 -0.09 -3.81 9.18
N ASN A 70 -0.59 -4.39 8.08
CA ASN A 70 0.17 -5.29 7.21
C ASN A 70 0.44 -4.74 5.80
N CYS A 71 -0.46 -3.90 5.30
CA CYS A 71 -0.45 -3.42 3.92
C CYS A 71 -0.58 -1.88 3.82
N PRO A 72 0.06 -1.07 4.69
CA PRO A 72 -0.15 0.38 4.71
C PRO A 72 0.27 1.06 3.40
N ALA A 73 1.26 0.50 2.68
CA ALA A 73 1.69 1.03 1.39
C ALA A 73 0.66 0.77 0.28
N ALA A 74 0.16 -0.47 0.17
CA ALA A 74 -0.84 -0.83 -0.83
C ALA A 74 -2.18 -0.08 -0.64
N CYS A 75 -2.51 0.31 0.61
CA CYS A 75 -3.73 1.06 0.94
C CYS A 75 -3.54 2.57 1.11
N ARG A 76 -2.32 3.07 0.91
CA ARG A 76 -1.98 4.49 1.06
C ARG A 76 -2.27 5.14 2.40
N PHE A 77 -2.03 4.43 3.49
CA PHE A 77 -2.32 4.89 4.85
C PHE A 77 -1.23 5.80 5.48
N CYS A 78 -0.43 6.51 4.68
CA CYS A 78 0.71 7.31 5.17
C CYS A 78 0.29 8.38 6.21
N LEU A 79 -0.87 9.03 6.00
CA LEU A 79 -1.43 10.02 6.92
C LEU A 79 -1.83 9.41 8.28
N LEU A 80 -2.31 8.17 8.27
CA LEU A 80 -2.71 7.45 9.49
C LEU A 80 -1.47 7.00 10.28
N LEU A 81 -0.40 6.63 9.58
CA LEU A 81 0.88 6.31 10.21
C LEU A 81 1.52 7.53 10.91
N HIS A 82 1.30 8.75 10.40
CA HIS A 82 1.81 9.97 11.02
C HIS A 82 1.06 10.37 12.30
N SER A 83 -0.21 9.97 12.44
CA SER A 83 -1.08 10.40 13.55
C SER A 83 -1.09 9.46 14.77
N GLY A 84 -0.32 8.37 14.75
CA GLY A 84 -0.17 7.48 15.92
C GLY A 84 -1.43 6.73 16.35
N LEU A 85 -2.41 6.59 15.44
CA LEU A 85 -3.61 5.78 15.60
C LEU A 85 -3.35 4.29 15.30
#